data_AF-A0A531L7S9-F1
#
_entry.id   AF-A0A531L7S9-F1
#
_cell.length_a   1.000
_cell.length_b   1.000
_cell.length_c   1.000
_cell.angle_alpha   90.00
_cell.angle_beta   90.00
_cell.angle_gamma   90.00
#
_symmetry.space_group_name_H-M   'P 1'
#
loop_
_entity.id
_entity.type
_entity.pdbx_description
1 polymer ?
#
loop_
_entity_poly.entity_id
_entity_poly.type
_entity_poly.pdbx_seq_one_letter_code
_entity_poly.pdbx_strand_id
1 'polypeptide(L)'
;MGVVLNIENGKREAASIKDLIDLTSADMGRVNKLILSKAGSDVEMIPEIANHLISSGGKRLRPMLTLASAQMFGYSGEGHVKLATSVEFMHTATLLHDDVVDESGMRRGKKTARMIWGNQASVLVGDFLLGQAFRMMVDVGSLEALDILSSAASIIAEGEVMQLAAAKNLETTEDEHFAVIKAKTAALFSAAAEVGPVIAQATRNDRAALRSYGMNLGLAFQLIDDALDYG
;
A
#
# COMPACT_ATOMS: atom_id res chain seq x y z
N MET A 1 1.08 32.55 -13.52
CA MET A 1 2.34 32.89 -12.81
C MET A 1 2.59 31.80 -11.79
N GLY A 2 3.47 30.85 -12.12
CA GLY A 2 3.87 29.80 -11.18
C GLY A 2 4.79 30.40 -10.12
N VAL A 3 4.46 30.22 -8.85
CA VAL A 3 5.34 30.61 -7.75
C VAL A 3 6.44 29.57 -7.66
N VAL A 4 7.67 29.96 -8.04
CA VAL A 4 8.87 29.17 -7.78
C VAL A 4 9.20 29.36 -6.30
N LEU A 5 8.95 28.35 -5.49
CA LEU A 5 9.39 28.33 -4.09
C LEU A 5 10.91 28.11 -4.08
N ASN A 6 11.64 29.14 -3.65
CA ASN A 6 13.08 29.09 -3.49
C ASN A 6 13.42 28.14 -2.33
N ILE A 7 13.96 26.96 -2.63
CA ILE A 7 14.44 25.99 -1.63
C ILE A 7 15.92 26.28 -1.37
N GLU A 8 16.24 27.33 -0.60
CA GLU A 8 17.58 27.46 -0.04
C GLU A 8 17.56 27.96 1.42
N ASN A 9 18.38 27.26 2.23
CA ASN A 9 19.02 27.72 3.46
C ASN A 9 18.21 27.76 4.77
N GLY A 10 17.66 26.61 5.14
CA GLY A 10 17.64 26.18 6.54
C GLY A 10 18.20 24.76 6.61
N LYS A 11 18.98 24.40 7.64
CA LYS A 11 19.13 22.99 8.01
C LYS A 11 17.72 22.48 8.26
N ARG A 12 17.08 21.87 7.25
CA ARG A 12 15.84 21.13 7.46
C ARG A 12 16.20 20.11 8.52
N GLU A 13 15.54 20.17 9.68
CA GLU A 13 15.52 19.01 10.56
C GLU A 13 15.26 17.79 9.69
N ALA A 14 16.03 16.72 9.92
CA ALA A 14 15.88 15.52 9.13
C ALA A 14 14.41 15.09 9.17
N ALA A 15 13.74 15.19 8.02
CA ALA A 15 12.31 14.89 7.93
C ALA A 15 12.08 13.48 8.46
N SER A 16 11.19 13.37 9.44
CA SER A 16 10.97 12.13 10.19
C SER A 16 9.51 11.73 10.13
N ILE A 17 9.26 10.43 10.04
CA ILE A 17 7.91 9.85 10.15
C ILE A 17 7.50 9.62 11.60
N LYS A 18 8.31 10.04 12.58
CA LYS A 18 8.08 9.80 14.00
C LYS A 18 6.72 10.33 14.46
N ASP A 19 6.34 11.55 14.08
CA ASP A 19 5.07 12.13 14.49
C ASP A 19 3.86 11.34 13.94
N LEU A 20 3.99 10.80 12.72
CA LEU A 20 2.97 9.92 12.14
C LEU A 20 2.90 8.58 12.87
N ILE A 21 4.05 8.00 13.22
CA ILE A 21 4.13 6.77 14.00
C ILE A 21 3.48 6.98 15.37
N ASP A 22 3.82 8.07 16.05
CA ASP A 22 3.31 8.39 17.39
C ASP A 22 1.79 8.64 17.35
N LEU A 23 1.31 9.40 16.36
CA LEU A 23 -0.12 9.65 16.13
C LEU A 23 -0.92 8.35 15.90
N THR A 24 -0.38 7.45 15.08
CA THR A 24 -1.11 6.24 14.64
C THR A 24 -0.84 5.02 15.50
N SER A 25 0.05 5.11 16.50
CA SER A 25 0.57 3.97 17.27
C SER A 25 -0.52 3.07 17.86
N ALA A 26 -1.52 3.67 18.52
CA ALA A 26 -2.60 2.93 19.15
C ALA A 26 -3.44 2.14 18.14
N ASP A 27 -3.82 2.77 17.03
CA ASP A 27 -4.60 2.14 15.97
C ASP A 27 -3.77 1.15 15.14
N MET A 28 -2.48 1.41 14.93
CA MET A 28 -1.56 0.46 14.32
C MET A 28 -1.41 -0.81 15.16
N GLY A 29 -1.47 -0.70 16.50
CA GLY A 29 -1.58 -1.86 17.38
C GLY A 29 -2.82 -2.71 17.10
N ARG A 30 -3.95 -2.07 16.76
CA ARG A 30 -5.21 -2.76 16.39
C ARG A 30 -5.13 -3.35 14.98
N VAL A 31 -4.56 -2.63 14.02
CA VAL A 31 -4.28 -3.13 12.67
C VAL A 31 -3.41 -4.38 12.74
N ASN A 32 -2.31 -4.37 13.49
CA ASN A 32 -1.43 -5.53 13.62
C ASN A 32 -2.16 -6.75 14.23
N LYS A 33 -2.99 -6.54 15.25
CA LYS A 33 -3.82 -7.62 15.81
C LYS A 33 -4.83 -8.15 14.79
N LEU A 34 -5.46 -7.28 14.02
CA LEU A 34 -6.45 -7.66 13.01
C LEU A 34 -5.81 -8.41 11.84
N ILE A 35 -4.63 -7.98 11.40
CA ILE A 35 -3.80 -8.67 10.40
C ILE A 35 -3.56 -10.13 10.83
N LEU A 36 -3.08 -10.36 12.06
CA LEU A 36 -2.82 -11.70 12.57
C LEU A 36 -4.11 -12.54 12.66
N SER A 37 -5.19 -11.93 13.15
CA SER A 37 -6.48 -12.61 13.27
C SER A 37 -7.06 -13.01 11.92
N LYS A 38 -6.91 -12.18 10.89
CA LYS A 38 -7.48 -12.41 9.55
C LYS A 38 -6.58 -13.24 8.63
N ALA A 39 -5.30 -13.35 8.95
CA ALA A 39 -4.40 -14.31 8.32
C ALA A 39 -4.59 -15.74 8.88
N GLY A 40 -5.27 -15.91 10.02
CA GLY A 40 -5.63 -17.21 10.56
C GLY A 40 -6.52 -18.01 9.61
N SER A 41 -6.21 -19.29 9.45
CA SER A 41 -6.95 -20.25 8.64
C SER A 41 -6.77 -21.66 9.21
N ASP A 42 -7.74 -22.54 8.98
CA ASP A 42 -7.63 -23.99 9.27
C ASP A 42 -6.56 -24.68 8.40
N VAL A 43 -6.13 -24.00 7.33
CA VAL A 43 -5.01 -24.42 6.48
C VAL A 43 -3.72 -23.78 7.00
N GLU A 44 -2.89 -24.55 7.72
CA GLU A 44 -1.67 -24.07 8.42
C GLU A 44 -0.71 -23.26 7.54
N MET A 45 -0.60 -23.59 6.25
CA MET A 45 0.31 -22.93 5.31
C MET A 45 -0.02 -21.43 5.10
N ILE A 46 -1.29 -21.04 5.21
CA ILE A 46 -1.73 -19.65 4.99
C ILE A 46 -1.16 -18.71 6.06
N PRO A 47 -1.39 -18.93 7.37
CA PRO A 47 -0.83 -18.07 8.41
C PRO A 47 0.70 -18.11 8.43
N GLU A 48 1.35 -19.22 8.08
CA GLU A 48 2.82 -19.28 7.99
C GLU A 48 3.38 -18.30 6.95
N ILE A 49 2.88 -18.35 5.71
CA ILE A 49 3.34 -17.49 4.62
C ILE A 49 3.01 -16.02 4.91
N ALA A 50 1.79 -15.75 5.37
CA ALA A 50 1.39 -14.40 5.73
C ALA A 50 2.27 -13.84 6.86
N ASN A 51 2.47 -14.59 7.95
CA ASN A 51 3.31 -14.17 9.07
C ASN A 51 4.76 -13.98 8.67
N HIS A 52 5.31 -14.82 7.78
CA HIS A 52 6.66 -14.63 7.25
C HIS A 52 6.80 -13.26 6.60
N LEU A 53 5.87 -12.88 5.71
CA LEU A 53 5.95 -11.60 5.01
C LEU A 53 5.68 -10.41 5.95
N ILE A 54 4.71 -10.53 6.85
CA ILE A 54 4.36 -9.51 7.85
C ILE A 54 5.52 -9.28 8.85
N SER A 55 6.20 -10.35 9.27
CA SER A 55 7.35 -10.29 10.19
C SER A 55 8.68 -9.98 9.49
N SER A 56 8.69 -9.91 8.16
CA SER A 56 9.85 -9.46 7.37
C SER A 56 10.09 -7.95 7.47
N GLY A 57 9.33 -7.25 8.31
CA GLY A 57 9.47 -5.82 8.59
C GLY A 57 8.62 -4.97 7.64
N GLY A 58 9.00 -3.71 7.48
CA GLY A 58 8.30 -2.74 6.65
C GLY A 58 7.80 -1.54 7.45
N LYS A 59 7.84 -0.36 6.85
CA LYS A 59 7.49 0.91 7.52
C LYS A 59 6.00 1.09 7.77
N ARG A 60 5.13 0.20 7.24
CA ARG A 60 3.65 0.25 7.34
C ARG A 60 3.06 1.62 6.98
N LEU A 61 3.65 2.30 6.01
CA LEU A 61 3.25 3.67 5.65
C LEU A 61 1.81 3.77 5.14
N ARG A 62 1.39 2.81 4.31
CA ARG A 62 0.04 2.79 3.70
C ARG A 62 -1.09 2.68 4.74
N PRO A 63 -1.07 1.73 5.71
CA PRO A 63 -2.08 1.69 6.75
C PRO A 63 -2.02 2.92 7.67
N MET A 64 -0.82 3.41 8.02
CA MET A 64 -0.70 4.66 8.80
C MET A 64 -1.34 5.85 8.09
N LEU A 65 -1.23 5.91 6.75
CA LEU A 65 -1.85 6.95 5.94
C LEU A 65 -3.38 6.89 6.01
N THR A 66 -3.98 5.71 5.94
CA THR A 66 -5.44 5.51 6.11
C THR A 66 -5.91 5.90 7.51
N LEU A 67 -5.16 5.53 8.55
CA LEU A 67 -5.50 5.87 9.93
C LEU A 67 -5.42 7.38 10.16
N ALA A 68 -4.29 8.00 9.77
CA ALA A 68 -4.08 9.43 9.95
C ALA A 68 -5.09 10.26 9.15
N SER A 69 -5.41 9.86 7.92
CA SER A 69 -6.39 10.58 7.11
C SER A 69 -7.80 10.47 7.69
N ALA A 70 -8.20 9.32 8.25
CA ALA A 70 -9.48 9.22 8.95
C ALA A 70 -9.53 10.09 10.23
N GLN A 71 -8.45 10.05 11.04
CA GLN A 71 -8.35 10.82 12.28
C GLN A 71 -8.34 12.34 12.01
N MET A 72 -7.69 12.79 10.93
CA MET A 72 -7.65 14.19 10.49
C MET A 72 -9.05 14.79 10.31
N PHE A 73 -10.03 13.98 9.90
CA PHE A 73 -11.44 14.39 9.71
C PHE A 73 -12.35 13.96 10.87
N GLY A 74 -11.78 13.62 12.03
CA GLY A 74 -12.54 13.35 13.26
C GLY A 74 -13.29 12.02 13.26
N TYR A 75 -12.90 11.04 12.43
CA TYR A 75 -13.53 9.72 12.45
C TYR A 75 -13.28 9.00 13.78
N SER A 76 -14.35 8.54 14.42
CA SER A 76 -14.32 7.87 15.73
C SER A 76 -14.86 6.44 15.70
N GLY A 77 -15.13 5.89 14.51
CA GLY A 77 -15.62 4.53 14.34
C GLY A 77 -14.51 3.48 14.30
N GLU A 78 -14.85 2.27 13.87
CA GLU A 78 -13.92 1.14 13.75
C GLU A 78 -13.48 0.85 12.31
N GLY A 79 -14.09 1.54 11.33
CA GLY A 79 -13.93 1.26 9.90
C GLY A 79 -12.53 1.54 9.38
N HIS A 80 -11.86 2.58 9.88
CA HIS A 80 -10.51 2.98 9.45
C HIS A 80 -9.47 1.91 9.75
N VAL A 81 -9.59 1.18 10.87
CA VAL A 81 -8.72 0.04 11.19
C VAL A 81 -8.92 -1.10 10.21
N LYS A 82 -10.18 -1.42 9.86
CA LYS A 82 -10.48 -2.46 8.86
C LYS A 82 -9.94 -2.06 7.48
N LEU A 83 -10.16 -0.83 7.05
CA LEU A 83 -9.66 -0.33 5.77
C LEU A 83 -8.13 -0.28 5.72
N ALA A 84 -7.47 0.18 6.79
CA ALA A 84 -6.01 0.16 6.89
C ALA A 84 -5.46 -1.27 6.81
N THR A 85 -6.14 -2.24 7.44
CA THR A 85 -5.80 -3.67 7.35
C THR A 85 -6.02 -4.19 5.93
N SER A 86 -7.12 -3.83 5.26
CA SER A 86 -7.38 -4.18 3.85
C SER A 86 -6.29 -3.64 2.93
N VAL A 87 -5.87 -2.39 3.09
CA VAL A 87 -4.78 -1.77 2.32
C VAL A 87 -3.47 -2.55 2.50
N GLU A 88 -3.15 -2.94 3.74
CA GLU A 88 -1.93 -3.69 4.00
C GLU A 88 -2.01 -5.13 3.44
N PHE A 89 -3.18 -5.76 3.46
CA PHE A 89 -3.39 -7.07 2.81
C PHE A 89 -3.27 -6.98 1.30
N MET A 90 -3.82 -5.94 0.66
CA MET A 90 -3.63 -5.71 -0.76
C MET A 90 -2.14 -5.55 -1.08
N HIS A 91 -1.41 -4.70 -0.34
CA HIS A 91 0.03 -4.55 -0.53
C HIS A 91 0.79 -5.87 -0.31
N THR A 92 0.42 -6.64 0.70
CA THR A 92 1.06 -7.93 1.00
C THR A 92 0.81 -8.95 -0.12
N ALA A 93 -0.41 -8.97 -0.67
CA ALA A 93 -0.76 -9.82 -1.80
C ALA A 93 0.04 -9.46 -3.06
N THR A 94 0.17 -8.17 -3.39
CA THR A 94 0.98 -7.73 -4.55
C THR A 94 2.43 -8.17 -4.38
N LEU A 95 3.03 -8.02 -3.18
CA LEU A 95 4.40 -8.49 -2.94
C LEU A 95 4.59 -10.00 -3.16
N LEU A 96 3.61 -10.83 -2.78
CA LEU A 96 3.66 -12.28 -3.01
C LEU A 96 3.57 -12.63 -4.50
N HIS A 97 2.74 -11.91 -5.25
CA HIS A 97 2.59 -12.08 -6.68
C HIS A 97 3.82 -11.57 -7.43
N ASP A 98 4.33 -10.39 -7.10
CA ASP A 98 5.54 -9.78 -7.66
C ASP A 98 6.76 -10.69 -7.46
N ASP A 99 6.94 -11.25 -6.26
CA ASP A 99 8.05 -12.17 -6.00
C ASP A 99 8.06 -13.36 -6.97
N VAL A 100 6.88 -13.83 -7.39
CA VAL A 100 6.71 -14.91 -8.36
C VAL A 100 6.95 -14.43 -9.79
N VAL A 101 6.40 -13.28 -10.17
CA VAL A 101 6.55 -12.70 -11.52
C VAL A 101 8.00 -12.33 -11.80
N ASP A 102 8.68 -11.70 -10.84
CA ASP A 102 10.05 -11.22 -10.96
C ASP A 102 11.10 -12.31 -10.64
N GLU A 103 10.66 -13.52 -10.31
CA GLU A 103 11.50 -14.64 -9.85
C GLU A 103 12.47 -14.28 -8.70
N SER A 104 12.06 -13.35 -7.83
CA SER A 104 12.88 -12.82 -6.75
C SER A 104 13.27 -13.90 -5.73
N GLY A 105 14.56 -13.98 -5.40
CA GLY A 105 15.09 -14.95 -4.42
C GLY A 105 15.12 -14.43 -2.98
N MET A 106 15.21 -13.12 -2.79
CA MET A 106 15.38 -12.45 -1.49
C MET A 106 14.50 -11.20 -1.40
N ARG A 107 13.96 -10.92 -0.21
CA ARG A 107 13.26 -9.69 0.12
C ARG A 107 13.59 -9.27 1.56
N ARG A 108 14.05 -8.03 1.74
CA ARG A 108 14.46 -7.47 3.05
C ARG A 108 15.44 -8.38 3.83
N GLY A 109 16.41 -8.96 3.13
CA GLY A 109 17.40 -9.86 3.72
C GLY A 109 16.90 -11.25 4.10
N LYS A 110 15.64 -11.60 3.80
CA LYS A 110 15.05 -12.93 4.01
C LYS A 110 14.74 -13.60 2.66
N LYS A 111 14.68 -14.93 2.64
CA LYS A 111 14.20 -15.67 1.45
C LYS A 111 12.73 -15.31 1.17
N THR A 112 12.40 -15.13 -0.10
CA THR A 112 11.01 -14.88 -0.53
C THR A 112 10.13 -16.09 -0.27
N ALA A 113 8.81 -15.88 -0.18
CA ALA A 113 7.86 -16.98 0.06
C ALA A 113 7.96 -18.06 -1.03
N ARG A 114 8.15 -17.66 -2.29
CA ARG A 114 8.33 -18.61 -3.39
C ARG A 114 9.55 -19.52 -3.25
N MET A 115 10.62 -19.04 -2.61
CA MET A 115 11.82 -19.84 -2.39
C MET A 115 11.67 -20.86 -1.27
N ILE A 116 10.71 -20.65 -0.36
CA ILE A 116 10.48 -21.52 0.79
C ILE A 116 9.32 -22.48 0.51
N TRP A 117 8.20 -21.99 -0.03
CA TRP A 117 6.96 -22.73 -0.23
C TRP A 117 6.56 -22.92 -1.70
N GLY A 118 7.30 -22.33 -2.64
CA GLY A 118 7.04 -22.44 -4.07
C GLY A 118 6.09 -21.37 -4.63
N ASN A 119 6.06 -21.28 -5.97
CA ASN A 119 5.24 -20.30 -6.69
C ASN A 119 3.74 -20.50 -6.42
N GLN A 120 3.25 -21.75 -6.45
CA GLN A 120 1.82 -22.06 -6.27
C GLN A 120 1.29 -21.59 -4.90
N ALA A 121 2.03 -21.88 -3.83
CA ALA A 121 1.65 -21.45 -2.49
C ALA A 121 1.65 -19.91 -2.36
N SER A 122 2.63 -19.24 -2.95
CA SER A 122 2.73 -17.77 -2.92
C SER A 122 1.54 -17.10 -3.62
N VAL A 123 1.16 -17.59 -4.80
CA VAL A 123 0.00 -17.09 -5.55
C VAL A 123 -1.29 -17.29 -4.76
N LEU A 124 -1.55 -18.52 -4.29
CA LEU A 124 -2.79 -18.86 -3.59
C LEU A 124 -2.95 -18.12 -2.25
N VAL A 125 -1.85 -17.87 -1.52
CA VAL A 125 -1.91 -17.05 -0.30
C VAL A 125 -2.13 -15.58 -0.63
N GLY A 126 -1.55 -15.06 -1.73
CA GLY A 126 -1.88 -13.73 -2.23
C GLY A 126 -3.38 -13.58 -2.52
N ASP A 127 -3.98 -14.56 -3.19
CA ASP A 127 -5.42 -14.58 -3.50
C ASP A 127 -6.28 -14.60 -2.23
N PHE A 128 -5.87 -15.40 -1.23
CA PHE A 128 -6.55 -15.46 0.06
C PHE A 128 -6.51 -14.10 0.78
N LEU A 129 -5.35 -13.44 0.83
CA LEU A 129 -5.21 -12.13 1.48
C LEU A 129 -6.03 -11.06 0.77
N LEU A 130 -6.07 -11.09 -0.56
CA LEU A 130 -6.91 -10.18 -1.34
C LEU A 130 -8.40 -10.43 -1.05
N GLY A 131 -8.84 -11.68 -0.99
CA GLY A 131 -10.21 -12.04 -0.58
C GLY A 131 -10.58 -11.55 0.82
N GLN A 132 -9.65 -11.67 1.79
CA GLN A 132 -9.85 -11.14 3.15
C GLN A 132 -9.89 -9.61 3.16
N ALA A 133 -9.10 -8.93 2.33
CA ALA A 133 -9.15 -7.48 2.18
C ALA A 133 -10.54 -7.03 1.72
N PHE A 134 -11.11 -7.67 0.69
CA PHE A 134 -12.46 -7.37 0.19
C PHE A 134 -13.53 -7.64 1.25
N ARG A 135 -13.44 -8.75 1.97
CA ARG A 135 -14.39 -9.06 3.05
C ARG A 135 -14.39 -7.98 4.13
N MET A 136 -13.22 -7.49 4.52
CA MET A 136 -13.10 -6.39 5.48
C MET A 136 -13.66 -5.08 4.94
N MET A 137 -13.50 -4.78 3.65
CA MET A 137 -14.11 -3.60 3.01
C MET A 137 -15.64 -3.70 3.02
N VAL A 138 -16.20 -4.88 2.72
CA VAL A 138 -17.65 -5.14 2.81
C VAL A 138 -18.15 -4.97 4.25
N ASP A 139 -17.41 -5.48 5.25
CA ASP A 139 -17.73 -5.34 6.67
C ASP A 139 -17.72 -3.87 7.16
N VAL A 140 -17.09 -2.95 6.44
CA VAL A 140 -17.13 -1.49 6.74
C VAL A 140 -18.44 -0.87 6.22
N GLY A 141 -19.05 -1.45 5.19
CA GLY A 141 -20.34 -1.02 4.66
C GLY A 141 -20.32 0.27 3.85
N SER A 142 -19.14 0.82 3.54
CA SER A 142 -18.99 1.99 2.66
C SER A 142 -18.75 1.55 1.23
N LEU A 143 -19.78 1.66 0.37
CA LEU A 143 -19.66 1.36 -1.06
C LEU A 143 -18.63 2.27 -1.75
N GLU A 144 -18.53 3.53 -1.33
CA GLU A 144 -17.53 4.46 -1.87
C GLU A 144 -16.10 4.02 -1.52
N ALA A 145 -15.83 3.61 -0.28
CA ALA A 145 -14.50 3.12 0.10
C ALA A 145 -14.16 1.78 -0.60
N LEU A 146 -15.15 0.91 -0.77
CA LEU A 146 -15.02 -0.33 -1.53
C LEU A 146 -14.64 -0.04 -2.99
N ASP A 147 -15.37 0.86 -3.65
CA ASP A 147 -15.11 1.25 -5.05
C ASP A 147 -13.70 1.83 -5.25
N ILE A 148 -13.24 2.67 -4.34
CA ILE A 148 -11.89 3.26 -4.38
C ILE A 148 -10.81 2.18 -4.30
N LEU A 149 -10.92 1.26 -3.32
CA LEU A 149 -9.90 0.23 -3.11
C LEU A 149 -9.97 -0.88 -4.17
N SER A 150 -11.17 -1.27 -4.62
CA SER A 150 -11.32 -2.23 -5.72
C SER A 150 -10.78 -1.67 -7.03
N SER A 151 -11.02 -0.38 -7.31
CA SER A 151 -10.47 0.28 -8.48
C SER A 151 -8.94 0.36 -8.40
N ALA A 152 -8.39 0.66 -7.23
CA ALA A 152 -6.94 0.65 -7.03
C ALA A 152 -6.34 -0.75 -7.27
N ALA A 153 -7.02 -1.83 -6.84
CA ALA A 153 -6.57 -3.20 -7.11
C ALA A 153 -6.44 -3.48 -8.61
N SER A 154 -7.45 -3.08 -9.40
CA SER A 154 -7.43 -3.23 -10.86
C SER A 154 -6.32 -2.40 -11.50
N ILE A 155 -6.16 -1.13 -11.09
CA ILE A 155 -5.11 -0.25 -11.60
C ILE A 155 -3.72 -0.81 -11.32
N ILE A 156 -3.49 -1.38 -10.13
CA ILE A 156 -2.20 -1.99 -9.79
C ILE A 156 -1.92 -3.18 -10.71
N ALA A 157 -2.91 -4.06 -10.91
CA ALA A 157 -2.76 -5.21 -11.81
C ALA A 157 -2.50 -4.79 -13.27
N GLU A 158 -3.17 -3.74 -13.76
CA GLU A 158 -2.87 -3.13 -15.06
C GLU A 158 -1.44 -2.60 -15.12
N GLY A 159 -0.99 -1.92 -14.05
CA GLY A 159 0.38 -1.41 -13.91
C GLY A 159 1.45 -2.51 -13.97
N GLU A 160 1.20 -3.66 -13.33
CA GLU A 160 2.09 -4.84 -13.41
C GLU A 160 2.19 -5.37 -14.85
N VAL A 161 1.05 -5.46 -15.55
CA VAL A 161 1.04 -5.93 -16.95
C VAL A 161 1.74 -4.92 -17.87
N MET A 162 1.54 -3.62 -17.64
CA MET A 162 2.26 -2.57 -18.37
C MET A 162 3.77 -2.66 -18.15
N GLN A 163 4.22 -2.88 -16.90
CA GLN A 163 5.63 -3.08 -16.59
C GLN A 163 6.19 -4.32 -17.32
N LEU A 164 5.44 -5.43 -17.32
CA LEU A 164 5.84 -6.65 -18.00
C LEU A 164 5.98 -6.44 -19.52
N ALA A 165 5.08 -5.68 -20.14
CA ALA A 165 5.13 -5.36 -21.56
C ALA A 165 6.27 -4.40 -21.92
N ALA A 166 6.60 -3.45 -21.04
CA ALA A 166 7.70 -2.53 -21.20
C ALA A 166 9.07 -3.17 -20.87
N ALA A 167 9.09 -4.30 -20.16
CA ALA A 167 10.31 -4.95 -19.75
C ALA A 167 11.21 -5.26 -20.95
N LYS A 168 12.49 -4.87 -20.84
CA LYS A 168 13.53 -5.04 -21.88
C LYS A 168 13.33 -4.17 -23.14
N ASN A 169 12.40 -3.21 -23.12
CA ASN A 169 12.34 -2.17 -24.14
C ASN A 169 13.21 -0.97 -23.73
N LEU A 170 14.30 -0.71 -24.46
CA LEU A 170 15.17 0.45 -24.20
C LEU A 170 14.59 1.77 -24.74
N GLU A 171 13.50 1.71 -25.50
CA GLU A 171 12.78 2.87 -26.03
C GLU A 171 11.70 3.39 -25.06
N THR A 172 11.57 2.80 -23.86
CA THR A 172 10.61 3.26 -22.85
C THR A 172 10.83 4.73 -22.51
N THR A 173 9.77 5.51 -22.69
CA THR A 173 9.76 6.94 -22.44
C THR A 173 9.58 7.26 -20.96
N GLU A 174 9.95 8.48 -20.56
CA GLU A 174 9.70 8.98 -19.20
C GLU A 174 8.20 8.91 -18.85
N ASP A 175 7.31 9.29 -19.78
CA ASP A 175 5.86 9.23 -19.58
C ASP A 175 5.34 7.81 -19.32
N GLU A 176 5.86 6.81 -20.04
CA GLU A 176 5.52 5.40 -19.82
C GLU A 176 6.02 4.91 -18.47
N HIS A 177 7.24 5.28 -18.07
CA HIS A 177 7.79 4.94 -16.75
C HIS A 177 6.95 5.57 -15.63
N PHE A 178 6.59 6.85 -15.75
CA PHE A 178 5.68 7.51 -14.80
C PHE A 178 4.30 6.88 -14.78
N ALA A 179 3.78 6.39 -15.91
CA ALA A 179 2.51 5.67 -15.96
C ALA A 179 2.57 4.36 -15.15
N VAL A 180 3.65 3.60 -15.28
CA VAL A 180 3.90 2.39 -14.48
C VAL A 180 3.96 2.73 -12.99
N ILE A 181 4.76 3.72 -12.58
CA ILE A 181 4.87 4.14 -11.17
C ILE A 181 3.52 4.57 -10.60
N LYS A 182 2.75 5.35 -11.38
CA LYS A 182 1.41 5.80 -10.98
C LYS A 182 0.49 4.62 -10.70
N ALA A 183 0.50 3.62 -11.59
CA ALA A 183 -0.38 2.48 -11.51
C ALA A 183 0.04 1.48 -10.41
N LYS A 184 1.30 1.02 -10.43
CA LYS A 184 1.82 -0.03 -9.54
C LYS A 184 1.97 0.42 -8.09
N THR A 185 2.51 1.61 -7.87
CA THR A 185 2.87 2.07 -6.52
C THR A 185 1.94 3.16 -6.01
N ALA A 186 1.77 4.24 -6.77
CA ALA A 186 1.11 5.44 -6.27
C ALA A 186 -0.41 5.30 -6.12
N ALA A 187 -1.05 4.45 -6.93
CA ALA A 187 -2.48 4.19 -6.85
C ALA A 187 -2.91 3.71 -5.45
N LEU A 188 -2.16 2.79 -4.84
CA LEU A 188 -2.51 2.30 -3.50
C LEU A 188 -2.27 3.35 -2.40
N PHE A 189 -1.24 4.21 -2.53
CA PHE A 189 -1.06 5.34 -1.61
C PHE A 189 -2.20 6.36 -1.73
N SER A 190 -2.60 6.68 -2.96
CA SER A 190 -3.74 7.55 -3.26
C SER A 190 -5.02 7.02 -2.63
N ALA A 191 -5.33 5.74 -2.85
CA ALA A 191 -6.52 5.10 -2.28
C ALA A 191 -6.45 5.06 -0.75
N ALA A 192 -5.30 4.69 -0.16
CA ALA A 192 -5.11 4.65 1.28
C ALA A 192 -5.35 6.02 1.95
N ALA A 193 -4.92 7.11 1.31
CA ALA A 193 -5.17 8.46 1.80
C ALA A 193 -6.65 8.88 1.67
N GLU A 194 -7.30 8.50 0.59
CA GLU A 194 -8.66 8.93 0.23
C GLU A 194 -9.76 8.24 1.06
N VAL A 195 -9.59 6.95 1.38
CA VAL A 195 -10.67 6.18 2.04
C VAL A 195 -10.96 6.60 3.48
N GLY A 196 -9.98 7.16 4.20
CA GLY A 196 -10.19 7.69 5.55
C GLY A 196 -11.19 8.86 5.57
N PRO A 197 -10.96 9.93 4.80
CA PRO A 197 -11.90 11.05 4.63
C PRO A 197 -13.28 10.60 4.13
N VAL A 198 -13.35 9.57 3.29
CA VAL A 198 -14.64 9.01 2.81
C VAL A 198 -15.48 8.49 3.96
N ILE A 199 -14.93 7.63 4.81
CA ILE A 199 -15.67 7.08 5.97
C ILE A 199 -15.90 8.12 7.07
N ALA A 200 -15.06 9.17 7.11
CA ALA A 200 -15.25 10.34 7.98
C ALA A 200 -16.31 11.33 7.46
N GLN A 201 -16.92 11.07 6.30
CA GLN A 201 -17.89 11.95 5.65
C GLN A 201 -17.33 13.36 5.34
N ALA A 202 -16.03 13.46 5.08
CA ALA A 202 -15.38 14.71 4.67
C ALA A 202 -15.95 15.22 3.33
N THR A 203 -15.69 16.50 3.03
CA THR A 203 -16.19 17.11 1.79
C THR A 203 -15.52 16.48 0.55
N ARG A 204 -16.14 16.61 -0.63
CA ARG A 204 -15.53 16.16 -1.89
C ARG A 204 -14.18 16.81 -2.15
N ASN A 205 -14.01 18.07 -1.78
CA ASN A 205 -12.76 18.81 -1.95
C ASN A 205 -11.65 18.22 -1.07
N ASP A 206 -11.96 17.90 0.18
CA ASP A 206 -11.02 17.29 1.11
C ASP A 206 -10.60 15.88 0.65
N ARG A 207 -11.56 15.07 0.21
CA ARG A 207 -11.28 13.75 -0.37
C ARG A 207 -10.36 13.85 -1.58
N ALA A 208 -10.63 14.77 -2.50
CA ALA A 208 -9.79 15.02 -3.67
C ALA A 208 -8.39 15.50 -3.30
N ALA A 209 -8.27 16.34 -2.26
CA ALA A 209 -6.98 16.79 -1.76
C ALA A 209 -6.16 15.63 -1.18
N LEU A 210 -6.76 14.75 -0.38
CA LEU A 210 -6.08 13.57 0.17
C LEU A 210 -5.73 12.54 -0.91
N ARG A 211 -6.59 12.34 -1.90
CA ARG A 211 -6.28 11.53 -3.09
C ARG A 211 -5.03 12.05 -3.79
N SER A 212 -5.00 13.35 -4.08
CA SER A 212 -3.84 14.01 -4.73
C SER A 212 -2.59 13.91 -3.87
N TYR A 213 -2.70 14.13 -2.56
CA TYR A 213 -1.59 13.97 -1.62
C TYR A 213 -1.01 12.55 -1.67
N GLY A 214 -1.86 11.52 -1.57
CA GLY A 214 -1.43 10.12 -1.61
C GLY A 214 -0.78 9.74 -2.95
N MET A 215 -1.32 10.22 -4.07
CA MET A 215 -0.73 10.01 -5.40
C MET A 215 0.68 10.60 -5.50
N ASN A 216 0.86 11.87 -5.11
CA ASN A 216 2.17 12.51 -5.17
C ASN A 216 3.18 11.90 -4.18
N LEU A 217 2.73 11.51 -2.99
CA LEU A 217 3.56 10.80 -2.02
C LEU A 217 4.02 9.45 -2.58
N GLY A 218 3.13 8.70 -3.21
CA GLY A 218 3.46 7.40 -3.81
C GLY A 218 4.43 7.52 -4.98
N LEU A 219 4.28 8.54 -5.83
CA LEU A 219 5.22 8.86 -6.90
C LEU A 219 6.61 9.18 -6.33
N ALA A 220 6.68 10.09 -5.35
CA ALA A 220 7.94 10.45 -4.71
C ALA A 220 8.57 9.24 -4.01
N PHE A 221 7.76 8.37 -3.39
CA PHE A 221 8.25 7.16 -2.73
C PHE A 221 8.94 6.23 -3.73
N GLN A 222 8.32 5.94 -4.88
CA GLN A 222 8.90 5.02 -5.86
C GLN A 222 10.14 5.60 -6.54
N LEU A 223 10.15 6.89 -6.90
CA LEU A 223 11.32 7.52 -7.51
C LEU A 223 12.56 7.46 -6.60
N ILE A 224 12.36 7.58 -5.28
CA ILE A 224 13.44 7.42 -4.31
C ILE A 224 13.85 5.95 -4.17
N ASP A 225 12.89 5.02 -4.17
CA ASP A 225 13.17 3.56 -4.13
C ASP A 225 14.03 3.14 -5.33
N ASP A 226 13.61 3.53 -6.54
CA ASP A 226 14.32 3.26 -7.80
C ASP A 226 15.72 3.89 -7.79
N ALA A 227 15.89 5.09 -7.24
CA ALA A 227 17.20 5.73 -7.14
C ALA A 227 18.14 5.03 -6.14
N LEU A 228 17.60 4.49 -5.04
CA LEU A 228 18.36 3.76 -4.02
C LEU A 228 18.81 2.38 -4.50
N ASP A 229 18.11 1.77 -5.46
CA ASP A 229 18.50 0.48 -6.05
C ASP A 229 19.81 0.52 -6.85
N TYR A 230 20.29 1.72 -7.21
CA TYR A 230 21.60 1.94 -7.85
C TYR A 230 22.69 2.47 -6.89
N GLY A 231 22.36 2.66 -5.61
CA GLY A 231 23.20 3.29 -4.59
C GLY A 231 24.04 2.34 -3.74
#